data_AF-A0A258IWE8-F1
#
_entry.id   AF-A0A258IWE8-F1
#
_cell.length_a   1.000
_cell.length_b   1.000
_cell.length_c   1.000
_cell.angle_alpha   90.00
_cell.angle_beta   90.00
_cell.angle_gamma   90.00
#
_symmetry.space_group_name_H-M   'P 1'
#
loop_
_entity.id
_entity.type
_entity.pdbx_description
1 polymer ?
#
loop_
_entity_poly.entity_id
_entity_poly.type
_entity_poly.pdbx_seq_one_letter_code
_entity_poly.pdbx_strand_id
1 'polypeptide(L)'
;MAHSAQAELPEVSNAIEYASVSDAREALKVRPGVVFSLMNGWDIAIDEAARTVWSFSPAHYPAYPAVVKRQVLQDAGKVYIKMSVHCEASKAVCDDLVRTFADMTGLESPR
;
A
#
# COMPACT_ATOMS: atom_id res chain seq x y z
N MET A 1 -35.63 19.86 15.48
CA MET A 1 -35.56 18.47 15.99
C MET A 1 -34.39 17.78 15.30
N ALA A 2 -33.57 17.09 16.10
CA ALA A 2 -32.52 16.12 15.75
C ALA A 2 -31.39 16.54 14.77
N HIS A 3 -30.32 17.12 15.31
CA HIS A 3 -28.97 16.73 14.90
C HIS A 3 -28.69 15.36 15.55
N SER A 4 -28.59 14.30 14.75
CA SER A 4 -28.11 13.00 15.23
C SER A 4 -26.64 12.84 14.90
N ALA A 5 -25.87 12.66 15.96
CA ALA A 5 -24.45 12.42 15.98
C ALA A 5 -24.10 10.96 15.64
N GLN A 6 -23.01 10.81 14.88
CA GLN A 6 -21.90 9.87 15.08
C GLN A 6 -22.18 8.36 15.10
N ALA A 7 -21.62 7.66 14.10
CA ALA A 7 -20.56 6.68 14.30
C ALA A 7 -19.99 6.28 12.92
N GLU A 8 -19.19 7.16 12.30
CA GLU A 8 -18.24 6.69 11.30
C GLU A 8 -17.21 5.86 12.09
N LEU A 9 -17.42 4.54 12.08
CA LEU A 9 -16.41 3.54 12.43
C LEU A 9 -15.07 4.02 11.84
N PRO A 10 -13.94 3.89 12.56
CA PRO A 10 -12.68 4.22 11.92
C PRO A 10 -12.58 3.31 10.71
N GLU A 11 -12.72 3.89 9.51
CA GLU A 11 -12.21 3.25 8.31
C GLU A 11 -10.76 3.01 8.67
N VAL A 12 -10.41 1.75 8.94
CA VAL A 12 -9.02 1.34 9.00
C VAL A 12 -8.56 1.44 7.56
N SER A 13 -8.35 2.68 7.13
CA SER A 13 -7.85 3.02 5.83
C SER A 13 -6.39 2.63 5.93
N ASN A 14 -6.12 1.37 5.60
CA ASN A 14 -4.83 0.95 5.07
C ASN A 14 -4.55 1.65 3.72
N ALA A 15 -5.18 2.81 3.47
CA ALA A 15 -4.99 3.65 2.33
C ALA A 15 -3.61 4.29 2.43
N ILE A 16 -2.98 4.40 1.28
CA ILE A 16 -1.73 5.14 1.15
C ILE A 16 -2.07 6.64 1.26
N GLU A 17 -1.12 7.45 1.72
CA GLU A 17 -1.24 8.92 1.93
C GLU A 17 -1.51 9.77 0.68
N TYR A 18 -1.82 9.16 -0.47
CA TYR A 18 -2.05 9.83 -1.75
C TYR A 18 -3.48 9.61 -2.24
N ALA A 19 -4.01 10.61 -2.96
CA ALA A 19 -5.36 10.59 -3.49
C ALA A 19 -5.57 9.59 -4.63
N SER A 20 -4.51 9.26 -5.38
CA SER A 20 -4.52 8.27 -6.46
C SER A 20 -3.19 7.53 -6.58
N VAL A 21 -3.17 6.42 -7.33
CA VAL A 21 -1.95 5.68 -7.68
C VAL A 21 -1.01 6.54 -8.52
N SER A 22 -1.56 7.38 -9.41
CA SER A 22 -0.77 8.29 -10.23
C SER A 22 -0.10 9.36 -9.36
N ASP A 23 -0.82 9.97 -8.41
CA ASP A 23 -0.25 10.97 -7.50
C ASP A 23 0.86 10.37 -6.65
N ALA A 24 0.67 9.15 -6.16
CA ALA A 24 1.71 8.41 -5.43
C ALA A 24 2.97 8.24 -6.27
N ARG A 25 2.82 7.85 -7.53
CA ARG A 25 3.93 7.62 -8.46
C ARG A 25 4.69 8.92 -8.75
N GLU A 26 3.99 9.98 -9.11
CA GLU A 26 4.61 11.27 -9.44
C GLU A 26 5.29 11.90 -8.22
N ALA A 27 4.66 11.83 -7.04
CA ALA A 27 5.26 12.34 -5.81
C ALA A 27 6.54 11.59 -5.42
N LEU A 28 6.59 10.26 -5.61
CA LEU A 28 7.77 9.46 -5.30
C LEU A 28 8.90 9.67 -6.31
N LYS A 29 8.61 9.89 -7.60
CA LYS A 29 9.64 10.14 -8.63
C LYS A 29 10.52 11.33 -8.33
N VAL A 30 9.97 12.36 -7.67
CA VAL A 30 10.69 13.60 -7.33
C VAL A 30 11.19 13.60 -5.88
N ARG A 31 10.91 12.56 -5.10
CA ARG A 31 11.32 12.49 -3.69
C ARG A 31 12.81 12.15 -3.58
N PRO A 32 13.63 13.00 -2.94
CA PRO A 32 15.04 12.67 -2.70
C PRO A 32 15.20 11.39 -1.88
N GLY A 33 16.15 10.54 -2.27
CA GLY A 33 16.42 9.27 -1.58
C GLY A 33 15.51 8.11 -2.00
N VAL A 34 14.49 8.36 -2.83
CA VAL A 34 13.69 7.30 -3.45
C VAL A 34 14.35 6.85 -4.74
N VAL A 35 14.56 5.54 -4.87
CA VAL A 35 15.09 4.91 -6.08
C VAL A 35 14.00 4.07 -6.73
N PHE A 36 13.77 4.27 -8.02
CA PHE A 36 12.88 3.42 -8.83
C PHE A 36 13.67 2.32 -9.52
N SER A 37 13.10 1.12 -9.52
CA SER A 37 13.60 -0.05 -10.24
C SER A 37 12.44 -0.83 -10.85
N LEU A 38 12.65 -1.45 -12.00
CA LEU A 38 11.66 -2.33 -12.63
C LEU A 38 11.98 -3.78 -12.25
N MET A 39 11.05 -4.45 -11.57
CA MET A 39 11.23 -5.84 -11.13
C MET A 39 10.02 -6.68 -11.55
N ASN A 40 10.26 -7.67 -12.41
CA ASN A 40 9.19 -8.54 -12.94
C ASN A 40 8.00 -7.77 -13.52
N GLY A 41 8.26 -6.62 -14.16
CA GLY A 41 7.25 -5.74 -14.73
C GLY A 41 6.59 -4.78 -13.73
N TRP A 42 6.85 -4.91 -12.42
CA TRP A 42 6.39 -3.96 -11.41
C TRP A 42 7.37 -2.81 -11.27
N ASP A 43 6.88 -1.59 -11.23
CA ASP A 43 7.70 -0.45 -10.81
C ASP A 43 7.81 -0.46 -9.30
N ILE A 44 9.04 -0.57 -8.80
CA ILE A 44 9.36 -0.62 -7.38
C ILE A 44 10.05 0.67 -7.00
N ALA A 45 9.44 1.44 -6.09
CA ALA A 45 10.11 2.56 -5.45
C ALA A 45 10.65 2.10 -4.09
N ILE A 46 11.90 2.45 -3.79
CA ILE A 46 12.59 2.06 -2.55
C ILE A 46 13.06 3.33 -1.85
N ASP A 47 12.68 3.49 -0.59
CA ASP A 47 13.20 4.50 0.33
C ASP A 47 13.86 3.76 1.49
N GLU A 48 15.18 3.62 1.41
CA GLU A 48 15.95 2.88 2.42
C GLU A 48 15.94 3.59 3.78
N ALA A 49 16.00 4.92 3.77
CA ALA A 49 15.97 5.73 4.98
C ALA A 49 14.65 5.55 5.75
N ALA A 50 13.52 5.50 5.03
CA ALA A 50 12.21 5.23 5.59
C ALA A 50 11.90 3.72 5.74
N ARG A 51 12.80 2.83 5.32
CA ARG A 51 12.62 1.37 5.24
C ARG A 51 11.30 1.00 4.57
N THR A 52 11.00 1.68 3.46
CA THR A 52 9.72 1.56 2.76
C THR A 52 9.93 1.15 1.31
N VAL A 53 9.08 0.22 0.86
CA VAL A 53 9.01 -0.24 -0.51
C VAL A 53 7.59 -0.02 -1.02
N TRP A 54 7.46 0.64 -2.17
CA TRP A 54 6.21 0.75 -2.90
C TRP A 54 6.28 -0.11 -4.15
N SER A 55 5.27 -0.95 -4.36
CA SER A 55 5.16 -1.82 -5.54
C SER A 55 3.95 -1.38 -6.35
N PHE A 56 4.21 -0.84 -7.54
CA PHE A 56 3.17 -0.38 -8.46
C PHE A 56 2.84 -1.46 -9.48
N SER A 57 1.56 -1.78 -9.63
CA SER A 57 1.12 -2.82 -10.55
C SER A 57 1.39 -2.43 -12.01
N PRO A 58 1.81 -3.37 -12.87
CA PRO A 58 1.90 -3.13 -14.31
C PRO A 58 0.51 -3.05 -14.95
N ALA A 59 0.42 -2.41 -16.11
CA ALA A 59 -0.83 -2.23 -16.87
C ALA A 59 -1.57 -3.53 -17.21
N HIS A 60 -0.87 -4.67 -17.31
CA HIS A 60 -1.46 -5.98 -17.60
C HIS A 60 -1.89 -6.74 -16.34
N TYR A 61 -1.61 -6.21 -15.14
CA TYR A 61 -2.01 -6.85 -13.89
C TYR A 61 -3.50 -6.56 -13.62
N PRO A 62 -4.30 -7.53 -13.16
CA PRO A 62 -5.74 -7.33 -12.97
C PRO A 62 -6.12 -6.14 -12.08
N ALA A 63 -5.34 -5.89 -11.04
CA ALA A 63 -5.56 -4.78 -10.11
C ALA A 63 -4.98 -3.44 -10.59
N TYR A 64 -4.63 -3.29 -11.87
CA TYR A 64 -4.14 -2.01 -12.38
C TYR A 64 -5.25 -0.95 -12.46
N PRO A 65 -4.98 0.31 -12.07
CA PRO A 65 -3.79 0.77 -11.36
C PRO A 65 -3.88 0.47 -9.85
N ALA A 66 -2.76 0.03 -9.28
CA ALA A 66 -2.62 -0.15 -7.84
C ALA A 66 -1.18 0.12 -7.38
N VAL A 67 -1.05 0.48 -6.11
CA VAL A 67 0.22 0.54 -5.39
C VAL A 67 0.08 -0.12 -4.03
N VAL A 68 1.09 -0.90 -3.66
CA VAL A 68 1.23 -1.51 -2.34
C VAL A 68 2.45 -0.93 -1.65
N LYS A 69 2.25 -0.23 -0.53
CA LYS A 69 3.28 0.29 0.36
C LYS A 69 3.55 -0.73 1.46
N ARG A 70 4.80 -1.16 1.61
CA ARG A 70 5.26 -2.01 2.71
C ARG A 70 6.37 -1.26 3.45
N GLN A 71 6.17 -1.05 4.73
CA GLN A 71 7.12 -0.35 5.59
C GLN A 71 7.53 -1.24 6.76
N VAL A 72 8.83 -1.37 6.98
CA VAL A 72 9.36 -2.08 8.16
C VAL A 72 9.30 -1.13 9.35
N LEU A 73 8.51 -1.51 10.35
CA LEU A 73 8.35 -0.78 11.60
C LEU A 73 8.92 -1.61 12.76
N GLN A 74 9.39 -0.90 13.78
CA GLN A 74 9.87 -1.48 15.01
C GLN A 74 9.11 -0.84 16.17
N ASP A 75 8.41 -1.65 16.96
CA ASP A 75 7.65 -1.21 18.12
C ASP A 75 7.88 -2.18 19.28
N ALA A 76 8.16 -1.66 20.47
CA ALA A 76 8.39 -2.45 21.68
C ALA A 76 9.34 -3.66 21.50
N GLY A 77 10.40 -3.50 20.69
CA GLY A 77 11.38 -4.56 20.40
C GLY A 77 10.92 -5.61 19.38
N LYS A 78 9.72 -5.48 18.80
CA LYS A 78 9.19 -6.32 17.74
C LYS A 78 9.32 -5.63 16.39
N VAL A 79 9.72 -6.37 15.37
CA VAL A 79 9.74 -5.92 13.98
C VAL A 79 8.49 -6.44 13.27
N TYR A 80 7.79 -5.57 12.55
CA TYR A 80 6.64 -5.94 11.74
C TYR A 80 6.60 -5.13 10.44
N ILE A 81 5.90 -5.68 9.44
CA ILE A 81 5.69 -4.99 8.16
C ILE A 81 4.30 -4.38 8.16
N LYS A 82 4.23 -3.05 8.15
CA LYS A 82 2.98 -2.34 7.88
C LYS A 82 2.73 -2.34 6.38
N MET A 83 1.61 -2.91 5.97
CA MET A 83 1.15 -2.90 4.59
C MET A 83 0.00 -1.90 4.41
N SER A 84 0.05 -1.12 3.33
CA SER A 84 -1.00 -0.19 2.93
C SER A 84 -1.19 -0.30 1.42
N VAL A 85 -2.43 -0.23 0.93
CA VAL A 85 -2.78 -0.48 -0.47
C VAL A 85 -3.69 0.64 -0.96
N HIS A 86 -3.41 1.13 -2.16
CA HIS A 86 -4.34 1.94 -2.95
C HIS A 86 -4.57 1.20 -4.26
N CYS A 87 -5.83 0.87 -4.57
CA CYS A 87 -6.21 0.11 -5.74
C CYS A 87 -7.48 0.71 -6.32
N GLU A 88 -7.45 1.02 -7.62
CA GLU A 88 -8.54 1.70 -8.32
C GLU A 88 -9.37 0.73 -9.19
N ALA A 89 -9.09 -0.57 -9.08
CA ALA A 89 -9.87 -1.63 -9.71
C ALA A 89 -11.15 -1.95 -8.91
N SER A 90 -11.90 -2.97 -9.35
CA SER A 90 -13.07 -3.43 -8.60
C SER A 90 -12.67 -4.00 -7.23
N LYS A 91 -13.55 -3.90 -6.24
CA LYS A 91 -13.30 -4.38 -4.88
C LYS A 91 -12.78 -5.81 -4.84
N ALA A 92 -13.42 -6.73 -5.57
CA ALA A 92 -13.02 -8.14 -5.56
C ALA A 92 -11.59 -8.36 -6.07
N VAL A 93 -11.17 -7.58 -7.08
CA VAL A 93 -9.82 -7.61 -7.63
C VAL A 93 -8.81 -6.98 -6.68
N CYS A 94 -9.17 -5.87 -6.03
CA CYS A 94 -8.32 -5.23 -5.03
C CYS A 94 -8.12 -6.11 -3.79
N ASP A 95 -9.18 -6.79 -3.33
CA ASP A 95 -9.11 -7.73 -2.21
C ASP A 95 -8.15 -8.91 -2.54
N ASP A 96 -8.07 -9.32 -3.81
CA ASP A 96 -7.13 -10.35 -4.28
C ASP A 96 -5.67 -9.89 -4.27
N LEU A 97 -5.41 -8.66 -4.70
CA LEU A 97 -4.10 -8.02 -4.56
C LEU A 97 -3.68 -7.96 -3.09
N VAL A 98 -4.58 -7.55 -2.19
CA VAL A 98 -4.30 -7.46 -0.75
C VAL A 98 -3.90 -8.83 -0.19
N ARG A 99 -4.65 -9.90 -0.51
CA ARG A 99 -4.32 -11.26 -0.06
C ARG A 99 -2.93 -11.70 -0.56
N THR A 100 -2.67 -11.50 -1.85
CA THR A 100 -1.39 -11.85 -2.48
C THR A 100 -0.20 -11.22 -1.75
N PHE A 101 -0.30 -9.94 -1.40
CA PHE A 101 0.78 -9.24 -0.70
C PHE A 101 0.83 -9.52 0.80
N ALA A 102 -0.30 -9.82 1.45
CA ALA A 102 -0.33 -10.21 2.87
C ALA A 102 0.44 -11.52 3.11
N ASP A 103 0.31 -12.49 2.21
CA ASP A 103 1.05 -13.75 2.27
C ASP A 103 2.58 -13.51 2.14
N MET A 104 2.99 -12.50 1.36
CA MET A 104 4.41 -12.14 1.21
C MET A 104 5.01 -11.41 2.42
N THR A 105 4.19 -10.75 3.25
CA THR A 105 4.66 -9.98 4.41
C THR A 105 4.71 -10.80 5.69
N GLY A 106 4.31 -12.07 5.66
CA GLY A 106 4.20 -12.90 6.86
C GLY A 106 3.13 -12.37 7.82
N LEU A 107 2.13 -11.63 7.31
CA LEU A 107 0.90 -11.33 8.04
C LEU A 107 -0.01 -12.57 8.02
N GLU A 108 0.53 -13.71 8.46
CA GLU A 108 -0.25 -14.92 8.65
C GLU A 108 -1.25 -14.67 9.79
N SER A 109 -2.54 -14.72 9.42
CA SER A 109 -3.66 -14.61 10.35
C SER A 109 -3.47 -15.61 11.49
N PRO A 110 -3.67 -15.22 12.77
CA PRO A 110 -3.85 -16.21 13.81
C PRO A 110 -5.04 -17.08 13.37
N ARG A 111 -4.80 -18.39 13.27
CA ARG A 111 -5.86 -19.39 13.09
C ARG A 111 -6.81 -19.38 14.29
#